data_AF-A0AAD4XBN7-F1
#
_entry.id   AF-A0AAD4XBN7-F1
#
_cell.length_a   1.000
_cell.length_b   1.000
_cell.length_c   1.000
_cell.angle_alpha   90.00
_cell.angle_beta   90.00
_cell.angle_gamma   90.00
#
_symmetry.space_group_name_H-M   'P 1'
#
loop_
_entity.id
_entity.type
_entity.pdbx_description
1 polymer ?
#
loop_
_entity_poly.entity_id
_entity_poly.type
_entity_poly.pdbx_seq_one_letter_code
_entity_poly.pdbx_strand_id
1 'polypeptide(L)'
;MEDPRTEVIQAWYMDESDEEQRLPHHREPKEYVSFDRLNELGVLSWHLDADNYETDEELKKIRAERGYTYVDFCDLCPERMPNYEQKIKNFFEEHLHTDEEIRYCVDGSGYFDIRDENEKWIRVWVKKGGMIVLPAGMYHRFTLDSDNYIKAMRLFVGEPVWTPYNRPHDELPARKEYLDTFIKKEASNHAVNAAA
;
A
#
# COMPACT_ATOMS: atom_id res chain seq x y z
N MET A 1 -8.35 21.92 9.18
CA MET A 1 -9.30 21.03 8.48
C MET A 1 -8.80 19.62 8.66
N GLU A 2 -9.70 18.68 8.89
CA GLU A 2 -9.36 17.26 8.88
C GLU A 2 -8.88 16.87 7.48
N ASP A 3 -7.85 16.04 7.40
CA ASP A 3 -7.30 15.58 6.12
C ASP A 3 -8.34 14.68 5.43
N PRO A 4 -8.85 15.04 4.24
CA PRO A 4 -9.92 14.28 3.60
C PRO A 4 -9.54 12.83 3.28
N ARG A 5 -8.24 12.49 3.31
CA ARG A 5 -7.78 11.10 3.15
C ARG A 5 -8.24 10.20 4.28
N THR A 6 -8.55 10.70 5.48
CA THR A 6 -9.00 9.85 6.61
C THR A 6 -10.34 9.14 6.33
N GLU A 7 -11.15 9.68 5.42
CA GLU A 7 -12.43 9.08 5.01
C GLU A 7 -12.22 7.78 4.22
N VAL A 8 -11.11 7.69 3.47
CA VAL A 8 -10.84 6.60 2.52
C VAL A 8 -9.61 5.76 2.87
N ILE A 9 -8.70 6.28 3.71
CA ILE A 9 -7.49 5.59 4.15
C ILE A 9 -7.29 5.77 5.65
N GLN A 10 -7.03 4.66 6.34
CA GLN A 10 -6.60 4.66 7.74
C GLN A 10 -5.45 3.68 7.91
N ALA A 11 -4.50 3.97 8.80
CA ALA A 11 -3.38 3.08 9.07
C ALA A 11 -3.16 2.89 10.58
N TRP A 12 -2.69 1.71 10.98
CA TRP A 12 -2.40 1.39 12.37
C TRP A 12 -1.36 0.27 12.50
N TYR A 13 -0.70 0.20 13.65
CA TYR A 13 0.13 -0.94 13.97
C TYR A 13 -0.71 -2.17 14.33
N MET A 14 -0.27 -3.33 13.85
CA MET A 14 -0.96 -4.60 14.07
C MET A 14 -0.61 -5.24 15.42
N ASP A 15 -1.56 -5.99 15.96
CA ASP A 15 -1.30 -6.97 17.03
C ASP A 15 -0.45 -8.17 16.53
N GLU A 16 -0.11 -9.08 17.45
CA GLU A 16 0.69 -10.28 17.16
C GLU A 16 -0.16 -11.55 17.09
N SER A 17 -1.49 -11.43 16.98
CA SER A 17 -2.39 -12.59 16.95
C SER A 17 -2.29 -13.35 15.62
N ASP A 18 -2.61 -14.65 15.67
CA ASP A 18 -2.74 -15.53 14.50
C ASP A 18 -4.21 -15.69 14.06
N GLU A 19 -5.07 -14.74 14.46
CA GLU A 19 -6.46 -14.68 14.03
C GLU A 19 -6.58 -14.46 12.51
N GLU A 20 -7.81 -14.54 12.01
CA GLU A 20 -8.09 -14.47 10.57
C GLU A 20 -7.61 -13.13 9.98
N GLN A 21 -6.75 -13.22 8.96
CA GLN A 21 -6.00 -12.08 8.39
C GLN A 21 -6.83 -10.88 7.92
N ARG A 22 -8.12 -11.08 7.60
CA ARG A 22 -9.06 -10.05 7.13
C ARG A 22 -9.73 -9.29 8.28
N LEU A 23 -9.50 -9.68 9.53
CA LEU A 23 -9.90 -8.89 10.70
C LEU A 23 -9.00 -7.65 10.83
N PRO A 24 -9.41 -6.57 11.54
CA PRO A 24 -8.60 -5.36 11.62
C PRO A 24 -7.22 -5.53 12.31
N HIS A 25 -7.06 -6.49 13.22
CA HIS A 25 -5.83 -6.71 14.00
C HIS A 25 -5.29 -5.44 14.70
N HIS A 26 -6.15 -4.69 15.38
CA HIS A 26 -5.70 -3.55 16.16
C HIS A 26 -4.96 -4.00 17.43
N ARG A 27 -3.84 -3.33 17.75
CA ARG A 27 -3.28 -3.37 19.11
C ARG A 27 -4.26 -2.83 20.15
N GLU A 28 -4.04 -3.22 21.40
CA GLU A 28 -4.72 -2.62 22.55
C GLU A 28 -3.72 -1.96 23.50
N PRO A 29 -3.76 -0.62 23.67
CA PRO A 29 -4.67 0.33 23.01
C PRO A 29 -4.38 0.51 21.51
N LYS A 30 -5.37 0.97 20.75
CA LYS A 30 -5.22 1.27 19.31
C LYS A 30 -4.09 2.26 19.07
N GLU A 31 -3.24 1.95 18.10
CA GLU A 31 -2.07 2.73 17.73
C GLU A 31 -2.14 3.11 16.24
N TYR A 32 -2.78 4.24 15.94
CA TYR A 32 -2.93 4.74 14.57
C TYR A 32 -1.62 5.35 14.05
N VAL A 33 -1.41 5.22 12.74
CA VAL A 33 -0.26 5.75 12.01
C VAL A 33 -0.72 6.93 11.15
N SER A 34 0.00 8.05 11.23
CA SER A 34 -0.31 9.27 10.47
C SER A 34 0.11 9.16 9.01
N PHE A 35 -0.45 10.00 8.14
CA PHE A 35 -0.01 10.09 6.74
C PHE A 35 1.43 10.59 6.61
N ASP A 36 1.89 11.46 7.50
CA ASP A 36 3.29 11.90 7.52
C ASP A 36 4.22 10.71 7.78
N ARG A 37 3.83 9.82 8.71
CA ARG A 37 4.59 8.61 8.97
C ARG A 37 4.61 7.64 7.78
N LEU A 38 3.49 7.52 7.08
CA LEU A 38 3.45 6.74 5.83
C LEU A 38 4.36 7.37 4.75
N ASN A 39 4.38 8.69 4.63
CA ASN A 39 5.25 9.41 3.71
C ASN A 39 6.74 9.21 4.03
N GLU A 40 7.12 9.17 5.31
CA GLU A 40 8.50 8.86 5.75
C GLU A 40 8.95 7.46 5.29
N LEU A 41 8.03 6.50 5.25
CA LEU A 41 8.26 5.17 4.67
C LEU A 41 8.16 5.14 3.14
N GLY A 42 7.92 6.29 2.49
CA GLY A 42 7.79 6.42 1.05
C GLY A 42 6.41 6.03 0.48
N VAL A 43 5.43 5.75 1.33
CA VAL A 43 4.05 5.48 0.89
C VAL A 43 3.34 6.79 0.59
N LEU A 44 2.83 6.93 -0.63
CA LEU A 44 2.05 8.09 -1.03
C LEU A 44 0.56 7.74 -1.09
N SER A 45 -0.29 8.72 -0.81
CA SER A 45 -1.74 8.51 -0.77
C SER A 45 -2.55 9.74 -1.15
N TRP A 46 -3.70 9.49 -1.79
CA TRP A 46 -4.66 10.51 -2.23
C TRP A 46 -6.11 10.06 -1.97
N HIS A 47 -6.99 11.05 -1.83
CA HIS A 47 -8.44 10.88 -1.91
C HIS A 47 -8.91 11.45 -3.26
N LEU A 48 -9.55 10.61 -4.06
CA LEU A 48 -10.00 10.89 -5.42
C LEU A 48 -11.49 10.56 -5.61
N ASP A 49 -12.08 11.06 -6.70
CA ASP A 49 -13.47 10.78 -7.04
C ASP A 49 -13.58 9.43 -7.78
N ALA A 50 -13.89 8.38 -7.01
CA ALA A 50 -14.03 7.03 -7.53
C ALA A 50 -15.29 6.82 -8.36
N ASP A 51 -16.30 7.69 -8.26
CA ASP A 51 -17.49 7.61 -9.09
C ASP A 51 -17.24 8.18 -10.49
N ASN A 52 -16.28 9.10 -10.62
CA ASN A 52 -15.96 9.78 -11.87
C ASN A 52 -14.48 9.63 -12.28
N TYR A 53 -13.85 8.50 -11.96
CA TYR A 53 -12.41 8.28 -12.20
C TYR A 53 -11.96 8.50 -13.66
N GLU A 54 -12.84 8.36 -14.65
CA GLU A 54 -12.51 8.61 -16.07
C GLU A 54 -12.28 10.10 -16.38
N THR A 55 -12.94 10.96 -15.62
CA THR A 55 -12.94 12.42 -15.81
C THR A 55 -12.24 13.18 -14.68
N ASP A 56 -11.86 12.52 -13.60
CA ASP A 56 -11.17 13.11 -12.46
C ASP A 56 -9.85 13.81 -12.90
N GLU A 57 -9.82 15.13 -12.76
CA GLU A 57 -8.67 15.97 -13.14
C GLU A 57 -7.47 15.75 -12.20
N GLU A 58 -7.69 15.42 -10.93
CA GLU A 58 -6.59 15.15 -9.99
C GLU A 58 -5.93 13.82 -10.34
N LEU A 59 -6.70 12.79 -10.69
CA LEU A 59 -6.13 11.54 -11.22
C LEU A 59 -5.32 11.78 -12.50
N LYS A 60 -5.82 12.58 -13.44
CA LYS A 60 -5.07 12.93 -14.67
C LYS A 60 -3.76 13.63 -14.35
N LYS A 61 -3.78 14.58 -13.41
CA LYS A 61 -2.59 15.29 -12.96
C LYS A 61 -1.57 14.36 -12.31
N ILE A 62 -1.98 13.50 -11.37
CA ILE A 62 -1.10 12.50 -10.74
C ILE A 62 -0.46 11.61 -11.81
N ARG A 63 -1.26 11.10 -12.76
CA ARG A 63 -0.74 10.26 -13.84
C ARG A 63 0.26 10.97 -14.73
N ALA A 64 0.03 12.24 -15.05
CA ALA A 64 0.94 13.05 -15.85
C ALA A 64 2.25 13.35 -15.11
N GLU A 65 2.17 13.75 -13.83
CA GLU A 65 3.33 14.06 -13.00
C GLU A 65 4.20 12.84 -12.72
N ARG A 66 3.59 11.67 -12.56
CA ARG A 66 4.29 10.42 -12.22
C ARG A 66 4.56 9.49 -13.41
N GLY A 67 4.10 9.85 -14.60
CA GLY A 67 4.33 9.07 -15.82
C GLY A 67 3.55 7.75 -15.88
N TYR A 68 2.37 7.68 -15.25
CA TYR A 68 1.53 6.47 -15.22
C TYR A 68 0.77 6.27 -16.55
N THR A 69 1.45 5.62 -17.49
CA THR A 69 0.98 5.40 -18.86
C THR A 69 0.10 4.16 -19.01
N TYR A 70 0.24 3.16 -18.15
CA TYR A 70 -0.55 1.92 -18.19
C TYR A 70 -1.64 1.92 -17.12
N VAL A 71 -2.81 1.40 -17.47
CA VAL A 71 -3.95 1.22 -16.57
C VAL A 71 -4.69 -0.07 -16.91
N ASP A 72 -5.03 -0.84 -15.90
CA ASP A 72 -6.08 -1.86 -15.98
C ASP A 72 -6.86 -1.98 -14.66
N PHE A 73 -7.76 -2.97 -14.57
CA PHE A 73 -8.57 -3.20 -13.37
C PHE A 73 -8.38 -4.61 -12.84
N CYS A 74 -8.27 -4.71 -11.53
CA CYS A 74 -8.33 -5.95 -10.77
C CYS A 74 -9.64 -5.99 -9.98
N ASP A 75 -10.56 -6.87 -10.38
CA ASP A 75 -11.84 -7.11 -9.72
C ASP A 75 -11.70 -8.37 -8.84
N LEU A 76 -11.40 -8.17 -7.56
CA LEU A 76 -11.11 -9.23 -6.60
C LEU A 76 -12.40 -9.64 -5.89
N CYS A 77 -13.05 -10.66 -6.42
CA CYS A 77 -14.27 -11.24 -5.89
C CYS A 77 -14.19 -12.77 -6.04
N PRO A 78 -14.49 -13.56 -4.99
CA PRO A 78 -14.41 -15.02 -5.02
C PRO A 78 -15.14 -15.65 -6.21
N GLU A 79 -16.29 -15.09 -6.58
CA GLU A 79 -17.19 -15.61 -7.61
C GLU A 79 -16.75 -15.23 -9.03
N ARG A 80 -16.04 -14.11 -9.18
CA ARG A 80 -15.69 -13.53 -10.49
C ARG A 80 -14.24 -13.76 -10.88
N MET A 81 -13.36 -14.01 -9.92
CA MET A 81 -11.93 -14.10 -10.18
C MET A 81 -11.45 -15.55 -10.42
N PRO A 82 -10.89 -15.86 -11.60
CA PRO A 82 -10.23 -17.15 -11.82
C PRO A 82 -9.02 -17.33 -10.89
N ASN A 83 -8.85 -18.54 -10.35
CA ASN A 83 -7.77 -18.89 -9.42
C ASN A 83 -7.73 -18.00 -8.16
N TYR A 84 -8.90 -17.53 -7.70
CA TYR A 84 -9.04 -16.62 -6.55
C TYR A 84 -8.20 -17.04 -5.34
N GLU A 85 -8.35 -18.28 -4.86
CA GLU A 85 -7.64 -18.77 -3.67
C GLU A 85 -6.12 -18.69 -3.80
N GLN A 86 -5.60 -19.06 -4.98
CA GLN A 86 -4.16 -18.98 -5.27
C GLN A 86 -3.71 -17.51 -5.31
N LYS A 87 -4.50 -16.61 -5.91
CA LYS A 87 -4.18 -15.20 -6.00
C LYS A 87 -4.16 -14.52 -4.64
N ILE A 88 -5.18 -14.74 -3.81
CA ILE A 88 -5.23 -14.22 -2.44
C ILE A 88 -4.04 -14.69 -1.63
N LYS A 89 -3.70 -15.99 -1.72
CA LYS A 89 -2.51 -16.53 -1.05
C LYS A 89 -1.23 -15.84 -1.51
N ASN A 90 -1.05 -15.66 -2.83
CA ASN A 90 0.13 -15.01 -3.37
C ASN A 90 0.22 -13.53 -2.98
N PHE A 91 -0.91 -12.82 -2.93
CA PHE A 91 -0.94 -11.41 -2.51
C PHE A 91 -0.61 -11.25 -1.03
N PHE A 92 -0.99 -12.22 -0.19
CA PHE A 92 -0.76 -12.15 1.25
C PHE A 92 0.62 -12.64 1.70
N GLU A 93 1.32 -13.41 0.88
CA GLU A 93 2.73 -13.74 1.12
C GLU A 93 3.55 -12.44 1.14
N GLU A 94 4.40 -12.21 2.14
CA GLU A 94 5.22 -11.00 2.22
C GLU A 94 6.20 -10.94 1.04
N HIS A 95 6.13 -9.87 0.25
CA HIS A 95 6.92 -9.71 -0.97
C HIS A 95 7.31 -8.25 -1.23
N LEU A 96 8.16 -8.06 -2.23
CA LEU A 96 8.46 -6.74 -2.79
C LEU A 96 8.37 -6.76 -4.32
N HIS A 97 8.32 -5.56 -4.90
CA HIS A 97 8.44 -5.33 -6.34
C HIS A 97 9.65 -4.44 -6.66
N THR A 98 10.17 -4.57 -7.88
CA THR A 98 11.26 -3.71 -8.39
C THR A 98 10.77 -2.35 -8.90
N ASP A 99 9.45 -2.19 -8.96
CA ASP A 99 8.73 -1.02 -9.45
C ASP A 99 7.69 -0.62 -8.40
N GLU A 100 7.07 0.55 -8.54
CA GLU A 100 6.00 0.99 -7.66
C GLU A 100 4.78 0.07 -7.76
N GLU A 101 4.17 -0.26 -6.62
CA GLU A 101 2.85 -0.88 -6.57
C GLU A 101 1.80 0.23 -6.39
N ILE A 102 1.10 0.56 -7.48
CA ILE A 102 0.11 1.64 -7.51
C ILE A 102 -1.30 1.04 -7.57
N ARG A 103 -2.15 1.41 -6.61
CA ARG A 103 -3.53 0.94 -6.51
C ARG A 103 -4.48 2.09 -6.21
N TYR A 104 -5.49 2.25 -7.03
CA TYR A 104 -6.60 3.16 -6.78
C TYR A 104 -7.88 2.34 -6.58
N CYS A 105 -8.42 2.36 -5.36
CA CYS A 105 -9.63 1.63 -5.00
C CYS A 105 -10.85 2.36 -5.56
N VAL A 106 -11.48 1.78 -6.58
CA VAL A 106 -12.69 2.34 -7.21
C VAL A 106 -13.98 1.73 -6.67
N ASP A 107 -13.89 0.58 -5.99
CA ASP A 107 -15.00 -0.03 -5.26
C ASP A 107 -14.50 -1.01 -4.17
N GLY A 108 -15.29 -1.22 -3.13
CA GLY A 108 -14.93 -2.08 -1.99
C GLY A 108 -13.74 -1.56 -1.17
N SER A 109 -12.97 -2.48 -0.60
CA SER A 109 -11.86 -2.15 0.30
C SER A 109 -10.90 -3.33 0.56
N GLY A 110 -9.73 -3.02 1.11
CA GLY A 110 -8.74 -4.04 1.50
C GLY A 110 -7.58 -3.45 2.30
N TYR A 111 -6.74 -4.34 2.82
CA TYR A 111 -5.58 -3.99 3.63
C TYR A 111 -4.28 -4.20 2.84
N PHE A 112 -3.44 -3.17 2.87
CA PHE A 112 -2.04 -3.25 2.49
C PHE A 112 -1.21 -3.21 3.77
N ASP A 113 -0.61 -4.34 4.14
CA ASP A 113 0.30 -4.39 5.29
C ASP A 113 1.71 -4.06 4.80
N ILE A 114 2.39 -3.14 5.47
CA ILE A 114 3.75 -2.68 5.14
C ILE A 114 4.67 -2.80 6.36
N ARG A 115 5.98 -2.92 6.12
CA ARG A 115 6.99 -2.91 7.20
C ARG A 115 7.44 -1.49 7.52
N ASP A 116 7.53 -1.18 8.81
CA ASP A 116 8.31 -0.03 9.28
C ASP A 116 9.82 -0.35 9.33
N GLU A 117 10.64 0.61 9.76
CA GLU A 117 12.09 0.47 9.90
C GLU A 117 12.51 -0.56 10.95
N ASN A 118 11.62 -0.87 11.90
CA ASN A 118 11.85 -1.83 12.97
C ASN A 118 11.24 -3.20 12.65
N GLU A 119 10.91 -3.44 11.38
CA GLU A 119 10.32 -4.69 10.91
C GLU A 119 8.94 -4.99 11.54
N LYS A 120 8.21 -3.97 12.00
CA LYS A 120 6.84 -4.13 12.50
C LYS A 120 5.82 -3.91 11.39
N TRP A 121 4.71 -4.62 11.47
CA TRP A 121 3.60 -4.47 10.53
C TRP A 121 2.75 -3.24 10.86
N ILE A 122 2.55 -2.41 9.82
CA ILE A 122 1.53 -1.37 9.76
C ILE A 122 0.48 -1.85 8.76
N ARG A 123 -0.78 -1.91 9.18
CA ARG A 123 -1.92 -2.17 8.31
C ARG A 123 -2.45 -0.86 7.75
N VAL A 124 -2.56 -0.75 6.43
CA VAL A 124 -3.15 0.39 5.73
C VAL A 124 -4.47 -0.06 5.08
N TRP A 125 -5.59 0.39 5.64
CA TRP A 125 -6.91 0.12 5.10
C TRP A 125 -7.25 1.13 4.02
N VAL A 126 -7.45 0.64 2.80
CA VAL A 126 -7.77 1.45 1.63
C VAL A 126 -9.19 1.11 1.18
N LYS A 127 -10.06 2.11 1.20
CA LYS A 127 -11.46 2.03 0.78
C LYS A 127 -11.65 2.77 -0.55
N LYS A 128 -12.84 2.61 -1.16
CA LYS A 128 -13.26 3.36 -2.34
C LYS A 128 -12.90 4.85 -2.23
N GLY A 129 -12.27 5.39 -3.27
CA GLY A 129 -11.75 6.76 -3.33
C GLY A 129 -10.30 6.89 -2.86
N GLY A 130 -9.76 5.90 -2.16
CA GLY A 130 -8.36 5.86 -1.73
C GLY A 130 -7.42 5.39 -2.84
N MET A 131 -6.42 6.19 -3.15
CA MET A 131 -5.27 5.79 -3.97
C MET A 131 -4.03 5.67 -3.08
N ILE A 132 -3.28 4.58 -3.25
CA ILE A 132 -2.03 4.30 -2.53
C ILE A 132 -0.93 3.93 -3.53
N VAL A 133 0.29 4.38 -3.25
CA VAL A 133 1.52 4.00 -3.97
C VAL A 133 2.50 3.45 -2.95
N LEU A 134 2.89 2.20 -3.12
CA LEU A 134 3.99 1.59 -2.38
C LEU A 134 5.27 1.72 -3.20
N PRO A 135 6.37 2.22 -2.63
CA PRO A 135 7.61 2.40 -3.37
C PRO A 135 8.26 1.05 -3.71
N ALA A 136 9.01 1.02 -4.81
CA ALA A 136 9.84 -0.12 -5.17
C ALA A 136 10.75 -0.54 -4.00
N GLY A 137 10.91 -1.84 -3.77
CA GLY A 137 11.75 -2.38 -2.71
C GLY A 137 11.14 -2.40 -1.30
N MET A 138 9.92 -1.89 -1.10
CA MET A 138 9.20 -2.03 0.16
C MET A 138 8.66 -3.46 0.32
N TYR A 139 8.89 -4.08 1.49
CA TYR A 139 8.18 -5.29 1.86
C TYR A 139 6.75 -4.97 2.26
N HIS A 140 5.82 -5.66 1.60
CA HIS A 140 4.40 -5.50 1.81
C HIS A 140 3.65 -6.80 1.51
N ARG A 141 2.36 -6.81 1.83
CA ARG A 141 1.39 -7.83 1.42
C ARG A 141 0.00 -7.21 1.33
N PHE A 142 -0.90 -7.88 0.63
CA PHE A 142 -2.28 -7.47 0.49
C PHE A 142 -3.24 -8.56 0.96
N THR A 143 -4.31 -8.17 1.63
CA THR A 143 -5.48 -9.01 1.89
C THR A 143 -6.75 -8.20 1.73
N LEU A 144 -7.84 -8.86 1.35
CA LEU A 144 -9.18 -8.29 1.53
C LEU A 144 -9.46 -8.08 3.03
N ASP A 145 -10.40 -7.20 3.32
CA ASP A 145 -11.03 -7.12 4.65
C ASP A 145 -12.26 -8.05 4.73
N SER A 146 -13.02 -7.94 5.81
CA SER A 146 -14.20 -8.79 6.07
C SER A 146 -15.30 -8.69 5.00
N ASP A 147 -15.32 -7.63 4.21
CA ASP A 147 -16.32 -7.44 3.14
C ASP A 147 -15.98 -8.28 1.90
N ASN A 148 -14.77 -8.84 1.84
CA ASN A 148 -14.32 -9.81 0.82
C ASN A 148 -14.45 -9.30 -0.62
N TYR A 149 -14.30 -7.99 -0.82
CA TYR A 149 -14.43 -7.38 -2.13
C TYR A 149 -13.57 -6.13 -2.29
N ILE A 150 -12.81 -6.08 -3.40
CA ILE A 150 -12.20 -4.84 -3.89
C ILE A 150 -12.22 -4.82 -5.41
N LYS A 151 -12.47 -3.64 -5.98
CA LYS A 151 -12.13 -3.33 -7.37
C LYS A 151 -11.08 -2.23 -7.37
N ALA A 152 -9.88 -2.57 -7.79
CA ALA A 152 -8.76 -1.65 -7.86
C ALA A 152 -8.38 -1.35 -9.31
N MET A 153 -8.28 -0.07 -9.65
CA MET A 153 -7.52 0.38 -10.81
C MET A 153 -6.03 0.21 -10.49
N ARG A 154 -5.29 -0.48 -11.35
CA ARG A 154 -3.84 -0.63 -11.22
C ARG A 154 -3.17 0.26 -12.25
N LEU A 155 -2.17 1.01 -11.83
CA LEU A 155 -1.45 1.94 -12.69
C LEU A 155 0.03 1.56 -12.72
N PHE A 156 0.69 1.81 -13.86
CA PHE A 156 2.11 1.50 -14.05
C PHE A 156 2.80 2.54 -14.93
N VAL A 157 4.11 2.71 -14.72
CA VAL A 157 5.00 3.39 -15.66
C VAL A 157 5.41 2.38 -16.74
N GLY A 158 5.07 2.65 -18.00
CA GLY A 158 5.36 1.72 -19.10
C GLY A 158 4.56 0.40 -19.01
N GLU A 159 5.09 -0.65 -19.62
CA GLU A 159 4.50 -2.00 -19.58
C GLU A 159 4.68 -2.63 -18.19
N PRO A 160 3.63 -3.22 -17.60
CA PRO A 160 3.68 -3.64 -16.20
C PRO A 160 4.48 -4.93 -16.01
N VAL A 161 5.31 -4.95 -14.97
CA VAL A 161 5.98 -6.15 -14.46
C VAL A 161 5.42 -6.46 -13.07
N TRP A 162 4.57 -7.49 -12.99
CA TRP A 162 3.85 -7.85 -11.77
C TRP A 162 4.61 -8.82 -10.85
N THR A 163 5.86 -9.15 -11.17
CA THR A 163 6.60 -10.23 -10.51
C THR A 163 6.81 -9.90 -9.03
N PRO A 164 6.24 -10.68 -8.09
CA PRO A 164 6.55 -10.54 -6.68
C PRO A 164 7.86 -11.27 -6.35
N TYR A 165 8.66 -10.69 -5.47
CA TYR A 165 9.83 -11.33 -4.87
C TYR A 165 9.54 -11.59 -3.39
N ASN A 166 9.06 -12.79 -3.07
CA ASN A 166 8.69 -13.18 -1.71
C ASN A 166 9.91 -13.12 -0.80
N ARG A 167 9.78 -12.52 0.38
CA ARG A 167 10.89 -12.37 1.32
C ARG A 167 11.55 -13.73 1.66
N PRO A 168 12.90 -13.85 1.74
CA PRO A 168 13.92 -12.79 1.64
C PRO A 168 14.45 -12.54 0.22
N HIS A 169 14.70 -11.26 -0.10
CA HIS A 169 15.32 -10.77 -1.34
C HIS A 169 16.05 -9.42 -1.11
N ASP A 170 16.77 -9.31 0.01
CA ASP A 170 17.46 -8.07 0.41
C ASP A 170 18.63 -7.66 -0.51
N GLU A 171 19.07 -8.58 -1.37
CA GLU A 171 20.13 -8.35 -2.34
C GLU A 171 19.69 -7.50 -3.54
N LEU A 172 18.39 -7.39 -3.82
CA LEU A 172 17.85 -6.68 -4.98
C LEU A 172 18.21 -5.18 -4.94
N PRO A 173 18.58 -4.56 -6.08
CA PRO A 173 18.91 -3.14 -6.14
C PRO A 173 17.80 -2.23 -5.61
N ALA A 174 16.55 -2.47 -6.00
CA ALA A 174 15.39 -1.69 -5.56
C ALA A 174 15.23 -1.71 -4.02
N ARG A 175 15.49 -2.86 -3.37
CA ARG A 175 15.46 -2.98 -1.91
C ARG A 175 16.57 -2.15 -1.25
N LYS A 176 17.78 -2.18 -1.79
CA LYS A 176 18.91 -1.37 -1.28
C LYS A 176 18.63 0.13 -1.43
N GLU A 177 18.09 0.54 -2.57
CA GLU A 177 17.72 1.94 -2.83
C GLU A 177 16.60 2.42 -1.90
N TYR A 178 15.58 1.58 -1.66
CA TYR A 178 14.54 1.85 -0.68
C TYR A 178 15.12 2.09 0.73
N LEU A 179 16.00 1.18 1.18
CA LEU A 179 16.64 1.30 2.49
C LEU A 179 17.49 2.56 2.61
N ASP A 180 18.24 2.91 1.57
CA ASP A 180 19.08 4.12 1.56
C ASP A 180 18.24 5.40 1.56
N THR A 181 17.14 5.41 0.81
CA THR A 181 16.30 6.60 0.59
C THR A 181 15.36 6.89 1.77
N PHE A 182 14.67 5.87 2.27
CA PHE A 182 13.59 6.03 3.24
C PHE A 182 14.00 5.60 4.65
N ILE A 183 14.78 4.53 4.80
CA ILE A 183 15.07 3.98 6.15
C ILE A 183 16.31 4.60 6.80
N LYS A 184 17.44 4.66 6.10
CA LYS A 184 18.70 5.21 6.66
C LYS A 184 18.65 6.72 6.85
N LYS A 185 17.91 7.41 5.97
CA LYS A 185 17.68 8.86 6.07
C LYS A 185 16.88 9.22 7.32
N GLU A 186 15.85 8.42 7.64
CA GLU A 186 15.06 8.59 8.85
C GLU A 186 15.85 8.33 10.14
N ALA A 187 16.64 7.26 10.18
CA ALA A 187 17.52 6.98 11.33
C ALA A 187 18.50 8.13 11.60
N SER A 188 18.97 8.80 10.55
CA SER A 188 19.87 9.95 10.66
C SER A 188 19.15 11.20 11.20
N ASN A 189 17.93 11.47 10.73
CA ASN A 189 17.13 12.61 11.21
C ASN A 189 16.73 12.46 12.69
N HIS A 190 16.33 11.25 13.10
CA HIS A 190 15.99 10.95 14.50
C HIS A 190 17.21 11.08 15.43
N ALA A 191 18.39 10.63 15.00
CA ALA A 191 19.62 10.73 15.80
C ALA A 191 20.06 12.18 16.04
N VAL A 192 19.86 13.08 15.06
CA VAL A 192 20.21 14.50 15.19
C VAL A 192 19.24 15.22 16.14
N ASN A 193 17.93 14.93 16.05
CA ASN A 193 16.92 15.56 16.91
C ASN A 193 17.00 15.09 18.38
N ALA A 194 17.41 13.85 18.64
CA ALA A 194 17.57 13.32 20.00
C ALA A 194 18.83 13.86 20.73
N ALA A 195 19.77 14.45 20.00
CA ALA A 195 21.02 14.99 20.54
C ALA A 195 21.01 16.52 20.74
N ALA A 196 19.88 17.19 20.46
CA ALA A 196 19.70 18.64 20.54
C ALA A 196 18.94 19.09 21.80
#